data_AF-A0A6P1HV73-F1
#
_entry.id   AF-A0A6P1HV73-F1
#
_cell.length_a   1.000
_cell.length_b   1.000
_cell.length_c   1.000
_cell.angle_alpha   90.00
_cell.angle_beta   90.00
_cell.angle_gamma   90.00
#
_symmetry.space_group_name_H-M   'P 1'
#
loop_
_entity.id
_entity.type
_entity.pdbx_description
1 polymer ?
#
loop_
_entity_poly.entity_id
_entity_poly.type
_entity_poly.pdbx_seq_one_letter_code
_entity_poly.pdbx_strand_id
1 'polypeptide(L)'
;MLSRRFDRLADSTLGRSRGWIFDIMRFRTQFSPNDDNGHCDNAIVVKKVDRGVVMSVESARDVLRDAHPTSRRMHVSDRQDTAERLLASAARKSYDPLIEVDWDAPIPADRYGMTPEWCSLYGTELWDTMTEEQRVTLTKHEAASIAGTGIWFELILMQMLVRDIYFHDPATPHVQFALTEIADECRHSTMFARSAQRFGIPSYRPKWWIRQAARAFKATATGSLAYGGTLFAEEILDMMQRDFMRDERVQPVTRTVSRIHVLEESRHIKYAREETIRRIRSASWFARARVRLALGVIAYFIVTSLVNPQVYAAAGLDVDAAKRAARSNRHYHDKIREGCAKTVEFLDEVGLIGGPSRLLLERAHIV
;
A
#
# COMPACT_ATOMS: atom_id res chain seq x y z
N MET A 1 23.92 43.66 23.66
CA MET A 1 25.31 43.17 23.47
C MET A 1 25.35 41.64 23.42
N LEU A 2 24.60 41.02 22.49
CA LEU A 2 24.64 39.58 22.22
C LEU A 2 24.26 39.36 20.75
N SER A 3 25.20 39.68 19.86
CA SER A 3 25.24 39.23 18.47
C SER A 3 26.70 38.89 18.22
N ARG A 4 26.96 37.61 17.96
CA ARG A 4 28.15 37.01 17.29
C ARG A 4 28.32 35.58 17.78
N ARG A 5 28.01 34.62 16.90
CA ARG A 5 28.84 33.45 16.54
C ARG A 5 27.97 32.40 15.87
N PHE A 6 27.64 32.65 14.61
CA PHE A 6 27.36 31.61 13.63
C PHE A 6 28.04 32.05 12.35
N ASP A 7 29.33 31.75 12.25
CA ASP A 7 30.10 31.78 11.00
C ASP A 7 31.40 30.98 11.23
N ARG A 8 31.73 30.12 10.25
CA ARG A 8 32.80 29.10 10.16
C ARG A 8 32.31 27.68 10.47
N LEU A 9 32.30 26.70 9.57
CA LEU A 9 32.97 26.55 8.27
C LEU A 9 32.10 25.73 7.32
N ALA A 10 31.86 26.27 6.13
CA ALA A 10 31.61 25.51 4.92
C ALA A 10 32.85 25.71 4.04
N ASP A 11 33.66 24.67 3.83
CA ASP A 11 34.22 24.41 2.51
C ASP A 11 34.83 23.01 2.37
N SER A 12 34.68 22.45 1.17
CA SER A 12 35.20 21.16 0.65
C SER A 12 34.57 19.89 1.29
N THR A 13 33.87 18.98 0.59
CA THR A 13 34.03 18.47 -0.76
C THR A 13 32.69 17.95 -1.31
N LEU A 14 32.26 18.48 -2.46
CA LEU A 14 31.10 18.03 -3.23
C LEU A 14 31.56 17.01 -4.29
N GLY A 15 31.18 15.74 -4.11
CA GLY A 15 31.25 14.69 -5.14
C GLY A 15 29.85 14.40 -5.70
N ARG A 16 29.59 14.94 -6.89
CA ARG A 16 28.47 14.70 -7.83
C ARG A 16 27.48 13.56 -7.52
N SER A 17 26.21 13.91 -7.33
CA SER A 17 25.02 13.22 -7.90
C SER A 17 23.71 13.81 -7.33
N ARG A 18 23.43 15.08 -7.60
CA ARG A 18 22.13 15.69 -7.31
C ARG A 18 21.77 16.68 -8.40
N GLY A 19 20.80 16.31 -9.23
CA GLY A 19 20.31 17.20 -10.28
C GLY A 19 19.20 16.59 -11.11
N TRP A 20 18.09 16.14 -10.50
CA TRP A 20 16.86 15.81 -11.23
C TRP A 20 15.54 15.96 -10.43
N ILE A 21 15.53 16.41 -9.16
CA ILE A 21 14.32 16.30 -8.28
C ILE A 21 13.76 17.64 -7.75
N PHE A 22 14.36 18.80 -8.03
CA PHE A 22 13.94 20.06 -7.38
C PHE A 22 13.18 21.10 -8.22
N ASP A 23 12.76 20.80 -9.45
CA ASP A 23 12.14 21.81 -10.34
C ASP A 23 10.60 21.71 -10.51
N ILE A 24 9.87 21.14 -9.56
CA ILE A 24 8.40 21.15 -9.61
C ILE A 24 7.84 21.61 -8.27
N MET A 25 7.76 22.93 -8.05
CA MET A 25 6.72 23.59 -7.25
C MET A 25 6.93 25.12 -7.19
N ARG A 26 6.34 25.83 -8.14
CA ARG A 26 5.91 27.22 -7.96
C ARG A 26 4.71 27.46 -8.86
N PHE A 27 3.49 27.33 -8.34
CA PHE A 27 2.35 28.02 -8.95
C PHE A 27 1.38 28.54 -7.89
N ARG A 28 1.08 29.82 -8.07
CA ARG A 28 0.28 30.73 -7.27
C ARG A 28 -1.19 30.51 -7.63
N THR A 29 -2.05 30.31 -6.63
CA THR A 29 -3.50 30.17 -6.82
C THR A 29 -4.14 31.55 -7.00
N GLN A 30 -4.78 31.77 -8.14
CA GLN A 30 -5.84 32.77 -8.32
C GLN A 30 -7.13 32.01 -8.61
N PHE A 31 -8.16 32.29 -7.81
CA PHE A 31 -9.54 31.84 -8.00
C PHE A 31 -10.27 32.83 -8.91
N SER A 32 -11.07 32.33 -9.87
CA SER A 32 -12.29 33.00 -10.35
C SER A 32 -13.22 31.96 -11.02
N PRO A 33 -14.56 32.06 -10.89
CA PRO A 33 -15.52 31.05 -11.31
C PRO A 33 -16.08 31.27 -12.73
N ASN A 34 -16.62 30.18 -13.30
CA ASN A 34 -17.59 30.00 -14.40
C ASN A 34 -17.90 31.17 -15.35
N ASP A 35 -17.75 30.92 -16.66
CA ASP A 35 -18.87 30.75 -17.62
C ASP A 35 -18.29 30.42 -19.01
N ASP A 36 -18.93 29.51 -19.76
CA ASP A 36 -19.48 29.80 -21.10
C ASP A 36 -19.89 28.56 -21.89
N ASN A 37 -21.15 28.60 -22.32
CA ASN A 37 -21.76 27.77 -23.35
C ASN A 37 -21.14 28.10 -24.73
N GLY A 38 -20.78 27.09 -25.51
CA GLY A 38 -20.38 27.25 -26.91
C GLY A 38 -20.79 26.05 -27.75
N HIS A 39 -21.65 26.31 -28.74
CA HIS A 39 -22.07 25.40 -29.80
C HIS A 39 -20.88 24.71 -30.49
N CYS A 40 -21.04 23.42 -30.85
CA CYS A 40 -20.13 22.74 -31.78
C CYS A 40 -20.87 22.35 -33.05
N ASP A 41 -20.27 22.70 -34.18
CA ASP A 41 -20.69 22.40 -35.54
C ASP A 41 -20.82 20.90 -35.81
N ASN A 42 -21.88 20.52 -36.53
CA ASN A 42 -22.11 19.15 -36.99
C ASN A 42 -21.22 18.83 -38.20
N ALA A 43 -20.26 17.92 -38.04
CA ALA A 43 -19.54 17.31 -39.16
C ALA A 43 -20.22 15.98 -39.55
N ILE A 44 -20.59 15.83 -40.82
CA ILE A 44 -21.18 14.61 -41.40
C ILE A 44 -20.04 13.70 -41.86
N VAL A 45 -19.97 12.46 -41.35
CA VAL A 45 -19.03 11.45 -41.82
C VAL A 45 -19.78 10.37 -42.59
N VAL A 46 -19.45 10.19 -43.87
CA VAL A 46 -20.01 9.15 -44.74
C VAL A 46 -19.07 7.94 -44.74
N LYS A 47 -19.53 6.80 -44.23
CA LYS A 47 -18.84 5.49 -44.39
C LYS A 47 -19.39 4.77 -45.61
N LYS A 48 -18.50 4.31 -46.50
CA LYS A 48 -18.87 3.45 -47.63
C LYS A 48 -18.88 1.99 -47.16
N VAL A 49 -20.04 1.34 -47.16
CA VAL A 49 -20.19 -0.10 -46.95
C VAL A 49 -20.67 -0.70 -48.26
N ASP A 50 -20.03 -1.78 -48.71
CA ASP A 50 -20.40 -2.45 -49.95
C ASP A 50 -21.82 -3.03 -49.83
N ARG A 51 -22.67 -2.59 -50.77
CA ARG A 51 -24.11 -2.89 -50.94
C ARG A 51 -25.06 -2.11 -50.00
N GLY A 52 -25.48 -0.94 -50.48
CA GLY A 52 -26.64 -0.18 -50.00
C GLY A 52 -26.28 0.97 -49.06
N VAL A 53 -26.41 2.22 -49.53
CA VAL A 53 -26.21 3.41 -48.71
C VAL A 53 -27.43 3.62 -47.82
N VAL A 54 -27.28 3.40 -46.52
CA VAL A 54 -28.23 3.85 -45.49
C VAL A 54 -27.60 5.05 -44.79
N MET A 55 -28.22 6.23 -44.90
CA MET A 55 -27.81 7.42 -44.15
C MET A 55 -28.40 7.34 -42.74
N SER A 56 -27.59 6.93 -41.76
CA SER A 56 -27.90 7.16 -40.34
C SER A 56 -27.10 8.36 -39.86
N VAL A 57 -27.77 9.35 -39.26
CA VAL A 57 -27.15 10.51 -38.63
C VAL A 57 -26.85 10.14 -37.18
N GLU A 58 -25.66 9.61 -36.92
CA GLU A 58 -25.16 9.45 -35.56
C GLU A 58 -24.29 10.66 -35.19
N SER A 59 -24.56 11.22 -34.02
CA SER A 59 -23.76 12.29 -33.43
C SER A 59 -22.33 11.78 -33.19
N ALA A 60 -21.31 12.59 -33.49
CA ALA A 60 -19.92 12.28 -33.15
C ALA A 60 -19.70 12.00 -31.64
N ARG A 61 -20.65 12.39 -30.78
CA ARG A 61 -20.66 12.04 -29.35
C ARG A 61 -21.05 10.59 -29.08
N ASP A 62 -21.84 9.95 -29.94
CA ASP A 62 -22.30 8.57 -29.74
C ASP A 62 -21.24 7.56 -30.21
N VAL A 63 -20.52 7.86 -31.31
CA VAL A 63 -19.40 7.02 -31.79
C VAL A 63 -18.21 7.03 -30.83
N LEU A 64 -18.03 8.08 -30.03
CA LEU A 64 -16.98 8.17 -29.01
C LEU A 64 -17.40 7.61 -27.64
N ARG A 65 -18.66 7.17 -27.45
CA ARG A 65 -19.12 6.56 -26.19
C ARG A 65 -18.86 5.06 -26.10
N ASP A 66 -18.64 4.37 -27.22
CA ASP A 66 -18.62 2.90 -27.27
C ASP A 66 -17.22 2.25 -27.33
N ALA A 67 -16.17 2.97 -26.94
CA ALA A 67 -14.84 2.39 -26.82
C ALA A 67 -14.34 2.46 -25.38
N HIS A 68 -14.98 1.74 -24.45
CA HIS A 68 -14.35 1.08 -23.29
C HIS A 68 -15.42 0.12 -22.71
N PRO A 69 -15.24 -1.21 -22.77
CA PRO A 69 -16.10 -2.09 -22.00
C PRO A 69 -15.84 -1.80 -20.53
N THR A 70 -16.73 -1.02 -19.88
CA THR A 70 -16.67 -0.85 -18.43
C THR A 70 -16.89 -2.20 -17.80
N SER A 71 -15.79 -2.81 -17.31
CA SER A 71 -15.81 -4.05 -16.55
C SER A 71 -16.90 -4.00 -15.48
N ARG A 72 -17.64 -5.11 -15.30
CA ARG A 72 -18.64 -5.25 -14.22
C ARG A 72 -18.05 -4.94 -12.83
N ARG A 73 -16.72 -5.02 -12.68
CA ARG A 73 -15.95 -4.67 -11.47
C ARG A 73 -15.85 -3.17 -11.21
N MET A 74 -16.15 -2.33 -12.20
CA MET A 74 -16.18 -0.87 -12.03
C MET A 74 -17.50 -0.35 -11.45
N HIS A 75 -18.52 -1.19 -11.26
CA HIS A 75 -19.80 -0.76 -10.69
C HIS A 75 -19.79 -0.87 -9.17
N VAL A 76 -19.78 0.27 -8.47
CA VAL A 76 -19.87 0.36 -7.00
C VAL A 76 -21.27 0.84 -6.60
N SER A 77 -21.80 0.32 -5.49
CA SER A 77 -23.10 0.74 -4.91
C SER A 77 -23.06 2.18 -4.40
N ASP A 78 -24.14 2.70 -3.79
CA ASP A 78 -24.05 3.97 -3.08
C ASP A 78 -22.99 3.90 -1.97
N ARG A 79 -22.38 5.05 -1.66
CA ARG A 79 -21.31 5.13 -0.64
C ARG A 79 -21.86 4.78 0.74
N GLN A 80 -23.05 5.25 1.09
CA GLN A 80 -23.64 5.01 2.39
C GLN A 80 -24.07 3.56 2.54
N ASP A 81 -24.73 2.99 1.52
CA ASP A 81 -25.09 1.56 1.49
C ASP A 81 -23.88 0.64 1.70
N THR A 82 -22.74 0.96 1.06
CA THR A 82 -21.50 0.21 1.27
C THR A 82 -21.05 0.31 2.71
N ALA A 83 -20.97 1.53 3.26
CA ALA A 83 -20.52 1.75 4.62
C ALA A 83 -21.43 1.08 5.66
N GLU A 84 -22.75 1.11 5.49
CA GLU A 84 -23.71 0.41 6.37
C GLU A 84 -23.46 -1.10 6.42
N ARG A 85 -23.26 -1.74 5.25
CA ARG A 85 -22.95 -3.18 5.20
C ARG A 85 -21.62 -3.50 5.89
N LEU A 86 -20.62 -2.64 5.72
CA LEU A 86 -19.31 -2.83 6.34
C LEU A 86 -19.37 -2.60 7.86
N LEU A 87 -20.11 -1.61 8.34
CA LEU A 87 -20.40 -1.39 9.76
C LEU A 87 -21.10 -2.59 10.39
N ALA A 88 -22.14 -3.10 9.72
CA ALA A 88 -22.82 -4.32 10.17
C ALA A 88 -21.88 -5.54 10.20
N SER A 89 -20.91 -5.59 9.30
CA SER A 89 -19.86 -6.63 9.32
C SER A 89 -18.90 -6.44 10.49
N ALA A 90 -18.39 -5.22 10.72
CA ALA A 90 -17.48 -4.91 11.82
C ALA A 90 -18.11 -5.23 13.18
N ALA A 91 -19.38 -4.85 13.39
CA ALA A 91 -20.11 -5.14 14.63
C ALA A 91 -20.18 -6.65 14.97
N ARG A 92 -20.09 -7.54 13.97
CA ARG A 92 -20.10 -9.00 14.18
C ARG A 92 -18.72 -9.63 14.25
N LYS A 93 -17.70 -8.95 13.72
CA LYS A 93 -16.41 -9.52 13.31
C LYS A 93 -15.26 -8.54 13.55
N SER A 94 -15.32 -7.83 14.67
CA SER A 94 -14.21 -7.06 15.22
C SER A 94 -13.79 -7.69 16.54
N TYR A 95 -12.49 -7.85 16.73
CA TYR A 95 -11.90 -8.60 17.83
C TYR A 95 -11.05 -7.66 18.69
N ASP A 96 -11.04 -7.87 20.01
CA ASP A 96 -10.08 -7.19 20.87
C ASP A 96 -8.80 -8.04 20.96
N PRO A 97 -7.69 -7.63 20.33
CA PRO A 97 -6.46 -8.42 20.35
C PRO A 97 -5.85 -8.54 21.75
N LEU A 98 -6.24 -7.70 22.71
CA LEU A 98 -5.78 -7.81 24.09
C LEU A 98 -6.44 -9.00 24.81
N ILE A 99 -7.58 -9.49 24.32
CA ILE A 99 -8.34 -10.61 24.88
C ILE A 99 -8.13 -11.88 24.04
N GLU A 100 -8.18 -11.75 22.72
CA GLU A 100 -8.21 -12.90 21.79
C GLU A 100 -6.85 -13.57 21.59
N VAL A 101 -5.76 -12.84 21.83
CA VAL A 101 -4.41 -13.38 21.75
C VAL A 101 -3.96 -13.78 23.16
N ASP A 102 -3.59 -15.05 23.32
CA ASP A 102 -2.91 -15.52 24.52
C ASP A 102 -1.47 -14.99 24.54
N TRP A 103 -1.30 -13.81 25.13
CA TRP A 103 -0.01 -13.13 25.25
C TRP A 103 0.95 -13.83 26.22
N ASP A 104 0.44 -14.65 27.14
CA ASP A 104 1.22 -15.36 28.14
C ASP A 104 1.72 -16.72 27.63
N ALA A 105 1.12 -17.25 26.57
CA ALA A 105 1.55 -18.47 25.89
C ALA A 105 3.07 -18.50 25.64
N PRO A 106 3.73 -19.66 25.80
CA PRO A 106 5.14 -19.79 25.51
C PRO A 106 5.44 -19.54 24.03
N ILE A 107 6.68 -19.14 23.73
CA ILE A 107 7.20 -19.02 22.36
C ILE A 107 8.10 -20.23 22.11
N PRO A 108 7.63 -21.29 21.41
CA PRO A 108 8.45 -22.45 21.09
C PRO A 108 9.75 -22.07 20.38
N ALA A 109 10.84 -22.74 20.75
CA ALA A 109 12.16 -22.47 20.19
C ALA A 109 12.31 -22.97 18.74
N ASP A 110 11.52 -23.96 18.36
CA ASP A 110 11.57 -24.72 17.10
C ASP A 110 10.55 -24.27 16.05
N ARG A 111 9.82 -23.16 16.29
CA ARG A 111 8.80 -22.65 15.36
C ARG A 111 9.22 -21.35 14.70
N TYR A 112 8.96 -21.23 13.41
CA TYR A 112 9.28 -20.05 12.63
C TYR A 112 8.42 -18.85 12.99
N GLY A 113 8.99 -17.65 12.91
CA GLY A 113 8.24 -16.41 13.15
C GLY A 113 7.14 -16.13 12.14
N MET A 114 7.32 -16.62 10.92
CA MET A 114 6.39 -16.56 9.79
C MET A 114 6.60 -17.78 8.89
N THR A 115 5.70 -18.01 7.93
CA THR A 115 5.84 -19.10 6.96
C THR A 115 7.20 -19.00 6.24
N PRO A 116 8.07 -20.02 6.32
CA PRO A 116 9.44 -19.97 5.82
C PRO A 116 9.57 -19.52 4.36
N GLU A 117 8.61 -19.89 3.53
CA GLU A 117 8.58 -19.57 2.10
C GLU A 117 8.43 -18.07 1.83
N TRP A 118 8.03 -17.27 2.82
CA TRP A 118 8.02 -15.80 2.77
C TRP A 118 9.32 -15.16 3.26
N CYS A 119 10.31 -15.95 3.72
CA CYS A 119 11.59 -15.43 4.15
C CYS A 119 12.42 -14.96 2.95
N SER A 120 13.07 -13.80 3.11
CA SER A 120 13.87 -13.18 2.05
C SER A 120 15.03 -14.05 1.53
N LEU A 121 15.48 -15.02 2.33
CA LEU A 121 16.56 -15.95 1.97
C LEU A 121 16.05 -17.33 1.55
N TYR A 122 14.78 -17.65 1.73
CA TYR A 122 14.25 -18.98 1.39
C TYR A 122 14.53 -19.34 -0.07
N GLY A 123 15.00 -20.57 -0.32
CA GLY A 123 15.34 -21.06 -1.66
C GLY A 123 16.67 -20.55 -2.21
N THR A 124 17.49 -19.88 -1.41
CA THR A 124 18.88 -19.53 -1.75
C THR A 124 19.87 -20.53 -1.18
N GLU A 125 21.05 -20.65 -1.79
CA GLU A 125 22.15 -21.46 -1.24
C GLU A 125 22.50 -21.08 0.21
N LEU A 126 22.43 -19.77 0.54
CA LEU A 126 22.66 -19.31 1.90
C LEU A 126 21.66 -19.93 2.88
N TRP A 127 20.37 -19.95 2.53
CA TRP A 127 19.34 -20.58 3.35
C TRP A 127 19.57 -22.08 3.55
N ASP A 128 20.01 -22.79 2.51
CA ASP A 128 20.29 -24.23 2.59
C ASP A 128 21.42 -24.55 3.57
N THR A 129 22.40 -23.64 3.70
CA THR A 129 23.51 -23.76 4.65
C THR A 129 23.22 -23.27 6.07
N MET A 130 22.11 -22.57 6.29
CA MET A 130 21.73 -22.07 7.62
C MET A 130 21.33 -23.23 8.55
N THR A 131 21.68 -23.12 9.83
CA THR A 131 21.11 -24.00 10.85
C THR A 131 19.63 -23.72 11.03
N GLU A 132 18.91 -24.70 11.57
CA GLU A 132 17.49 -24.54 11.87
C GLU A 132 17.22 -23.37 12.84
N GLU A 133 18.09 -23.20 13.84
CA GLU A 133 18.04 -22.08 14.79
C GLU A 133 18.19 -20.72 14.09
N GLN A 134 19.10 -20.62 13.11
CA GLN A 134 19.26 -19.39 12.33
C GLN A 134 18.01 -19.10 11.49
N ARG A 135 17.38 -20.11 10.90
CA ARG A 135 16.14 -19.94 10.11
C ARG A 135 14.97 -19.50 11.00
N VAL A 136 14.81 -20.11 12.18
CA VAL A 136 13.81 -19.70 13.17
C VAL A 136 14.06 -18.27 13.65
N THR A 137 15.31 -17.93 13.97
CA THR A 137 15.69 -16.58 14.41
C THR A 137 15.39 -15.56 13.31
N LEU A 138 15.87 -15.82 12.08
CA LEU A 138 15.65 -14.93 10.94
C LEU A 138 14.16 -14.69 10.68
N THR A 139 13.34 -15.74 10.64
CA THR A 139 11.90 -15.60 10.39
C THR A 139 11.17 -14.84 11.50
N LYS A 140 11.57 -14.97 12.77
CA LYS A 140 11.05 -14.12 13.87
C LYS A 140 11.41 -12.66 13.68
N HIS A 141 12.65 -12.37 13.30
CA HIS A 141 13.13 -11.01 13.05
C HIS A 141 12.49 -10.37 11.82
N GLU A 142 12.31 -11.13 10.73
CA GLU A 142 11.60 -10.65 9.54
C GLU A 142 10.12 -10.42 9.82
N ALA A 143 9.44 -11.33 10.52
CA ALA A 143 8.04 -11.13 10.93
C ALA A 143 7.87 -9.84 11.75
N ALA A 144 8.77 -9.56 12.69
CA ALA A 144 8.77 -8.33 13.46
C ALA A 144 9.11 -7.08 12.61
N SER A 145 9.98 -7.21 11.60
CA SER A 145 10.28 -6.14 10.64
C SER A 145 9.06 -5.80 9.77
N ILE A 146 8.35 -6.81 9.31
CA ILE A 146 7.11 -6.68 8.53
C ILE A 146 6.03 -6.01 9.39
N ALA A 147 5.81 -6.50 10.61
CA ALA A 147 4.88 -5.92 11.57
C ALA A 147 5.21 -4.45 11.89
N GLY A 148 6.50 -4.12 12.09
CA GLY A 148 6.96 -2.75 12.29
C GLY A 148 6.70 -1.84 11.08
N THR A 149 6.80 -2.38 9.87
CA THR A 149 6.46 -1.67 8.63
C THR A 149 4.95 -1.47 8.51
N GLY A 150 4.14 -2.46 8.89
CA GLY A 150 2.68 -2.37 9.00
C GLY A 150 2.25 -1.24 9.93
N ILE A 151 2.74 -1.22 11.17
CA ILE A 151 2.49 -0.12 12.13
C ILE A 151 2.82 1.25 11.52
N TRP A 152 3.98 1.36 10.85
CA TRP A 152 4.37 2.63 10.24
C TRP A 152 3.42 3.06 9.11
N PHE A 153 2.91 2.10 8.34
CA PHE A 153 1.93 2.33 7.28
C PHE A 153 0.56 2.73 7.85
N GLU A 154 0.04 1.99 8.83
CA GLU A 154 -1.24 2.26 9.50
C GLU A 154 -1.26 3.66 10.13
N LEU A 155 -0.15 4.07 10.75
CA LEU A 155 0.01 5.43 11.27
C LEU A 155 -0.09 6.51 10.19
N ILE A 156 0.38 6.24 8.97
CA ILE A 156 0.22 7.14 7.82
C ILE A 156 -1.24 7.15 7.36
N LEU A 157 -1.83 5.97 7.22
CA LEU A 157 -3.21 5.78 6.77
C LEU A 157 -4.20 6.51 7.69
N MET A 158 -4.15 6.26 9.00
CA MET A 158 -5.03 6.91 9.97
C MET A 158 -4.98 8.45 9.88
N GLN A 159 -3.79 9.03 9.73
CA GLN A 159 -3.65 10.49 9.55
C GLN A 159 -4.33 10.99 8.27
N MET A 160 -4.30 10.19 7.22
CA MET A 160 -4.93 10.50 5.95
C MET A 160 -6.45 10.33 6.01
N LEU A 161 -6.96 9.28 6.66
CA LEU A 161 -8.38 9.07 6.91
C LEU A 161 -8.99 10.19 7.75
N VAL A 162 -8.36 10.54 8.89
CA VAL A 162 -8.82 11.62 9.77
C VAL A 162 -8.94 12.94 9.00
N ARG A 163 -7.99 13.26 8.13
CA ARG A 163 -8.04 14.48 7.31
C ARG A 163 -9.10 14.39 6.22
N ASP A 164 -9.30 13.21 5.63
CA ASP A 164 -10.29 12.99 4.57
C ASP A 164 -11.71 13.23 5.10
N ILE A 165 -12.04 12.72 6.29
CA ILE A 165 -13.37 12.86 6.89
C ILE A 165 -13.59 14.17 7.66
N TYR A 166 -12.57 15.03 7.78
CA TYR A 166 -12.57 16.18 8.71
C TYR A 166 -13.74 17.15 8.54
N PHE A 167 -14.19 17.38 7.30
CA PHE A 167 -15.32 18.28 6.99
C PHE A 167 -16.61 17.52 6.62
N HIS A 168 -16.62 16.19 6.73
CA HIS A 168 -17.80 15.39 6.42
C HIS A 168 -18.76 15.31 7.61
N ASP A 169 -20.05 15.10 7.34
CA ASP A 169 -21.06 14.94 8.38
C ASP A 169 -20.84 13.62 9.16
N PRO A 170 -20.52 13.68 10.47
CA PRO A 170 -20.27 12.51 11.29
C PRO A 170 -21.50 11.62 11.51
N ALA A 171 -22.71 12.10 11.22
CA ALA A 171 -23.92 11.29 11.27
C ALA A 171 -24.01 10.28 10.11
N THR A 172 -23.16 10.41 9.07
CA THR A 172 -23.21 9.53 7.90
C THR A 172 -22.48 8.19 8.13
N PRO A 173 -23.02 7.07 7.59
CA PRO A 173 -22.35 5.77 7.62
C PRO A 173 -20.91 5.78 7.12
N HIS A 174 -20.62 6.55 6.07
CA HIS A 174 -19.26 6.72 5.54
C HIS A 174 -18.26 7.19 6.59
N VAL A 175 -18.59 8.24 7.36
CA VAL A 175 -17.71 8.77 8.39
C VAL A 175 -17.59 7.80 9.56
N GLN A 176 -18.69 7.17 9.96
CA GLN A 176 -18.70 6.16 11.02
C GLN A 176 -17.83 4.94 10.66
N PHE A 177 -17.88 4.48 9.41
CA PHE A 177 -17.04 3.39 8.94
C PHE A 177 -15.56 3.79 8.92
N ALA A 178 -15.23 4.98 8.42
CA ALA A 178 -13.85 5.48 8.46
C ALA A 178 -13.29 5.58 9.89
N LEU A 179 -14.13 5.95 10.87
CA LEU A 179 -13.76 5.94 12.29
C LEU A 179 -13.57 4.52 12.84
N THR A 180 -14.36 3.56 12.35
CA THR A 180 -14.19 2.13 12.68
C THR A 180 -12.85 1.61 12.14
N GLU A 181 -12.51 1.92 10.89
CA GLU A 181 -11.22 1.58 10.28
C GLU A 181 -10.06 2.16 11.10
N ILE A 182 -10.12 3.44 11.49
CA ILE A 182 -9.11 4.06 12.38
C ILE A 182 -9.00 3.31 13.73
N ALA A 183 -10.11 2.86 14.30
CA ALA A 183 -10.10 2.12 15.55
C ALA A 183 -9.51 0.71 15.38
N ASP A 184 -9.82 0.01 14.29
CA ASP A 184 -9.26 -1.28 13.94
C ASP A 184 -7.73 -1.15 13.74
N GLU A 185 -7.26 -0.13 13.02
CA GLU A 185 -5.81 0.12 12.85
C GLU A 185 -5.07 0.42 14.17
N CYS A 186 -5.73 1.07 15.14
CA CYS A 186 -5.13 1.23 16.47
C CYS A 186 -4.94 -0.11 17.19
N ARG A 187 -5.90 -1.04 17.03
CA ARG A 187 -5.82 -2.39 17.60
C ARG A 187 -4.78 -3.24 16.87
N HIS A 188 -4.76 -3.20 15.54
CA HIS A 188 -3.76 -3.85 14.70
C HIS A 188 -2.34 -3.44 15.09
N SER A 189 -2.08 -2.13 15.13
CA SER A 189 -0.78 -1.58 15.53
C SER A 189 -0.36 -2.02 16.93
N THR A 190 -1.29 -2.04 17.88
CA THR A 190 -1.04 -2.50 19.26
C THR A 190 -0.68 -3.98 19.30
N MET A 191 -1.43 -4.80 18.55
CA MET A 191 -1.23 -6.24 18.43
C MET A 191 0.14 -6.56 17.81
N PHE A 192 0.52 -5.88 16.73
CA PHE A 192 1.82 -6.02 16.09
C PHE A 192 2.97 -5.62 17.02
N ALA A 193 2.83 -4.51 17.76
CA ALA A 193 3.84 -4.07 18.72
C ALA A 193 4.02 -5.09 19.86
N ARG A 194 2.91 -5.63 20.39
CA ARG A 194 2.95 -6.69 21.42
C ARG A 194 3.57 -7.98 20.91
N SER A 195 3.30 -8.38 19.67
CA SER A 195 3.94 -9.57 19.07
C SER A 195 5.46 -9.41 19.00
N ALA A 196 5.95 -8.25 18.57
CA ALA A 196 7.39 -7.96 18.55
C ALA A 196 8.00 -7.95 19.97
N GLN A 197 7.28 -7.38 20.94
CA GLN A 197 7.67 -7.42 22.35
C GLN A 197 7.76 -8.86 22.86
N ARG A 198 6.81 -9.73 22.51
CA ARG A 198 6.79 -11.13 22.95
C ARG A 198 7.96 -11.95 22.39
N PHE A 199 8.40 -11.62 21.17
CA PHE A 199 9.63 -12.18 20.61
C PHE A 199 10.92 -11.56 21.20
N GLY A 200 10.83 -10.46 21.95
CA GLY A 200 12.01 -9.74 22.46
C GLY A 200 12.77 -9.00 21.36
N ILE A 201 12.10 -8.66 20.25
CA ILE A 201 12.75 -8.12 19.04
C ILE A 201 12.66 -6.59 19.02
N PRO A 202 13.76 -5.88 18.73
CA PRO A 202 13.73 -4.42 18.65
C PRO A 202 12.91 -3.92 17.46
N SER A 203 12.46 -2.66 17.56
CA SER A 203 11.77 -1.99 16.47
C SER A 203 12.72 -1.72 15.30
N TYR A 204 12.52 -2.44 14.19
CA TYR A 204 13.11 -2.12 12.90
C TYR A 204 12.37 -0.94 12.27
N ARG A 205 13.11 0.11 11.91
CA ARG A 205 12.53 1.34 11.37
C ARG A 205 12.98 1.56 9.93
N PRO A 206 12.10 2.13 9.07
CA PRO A 206 12.51 2.61 7.76
C PRO A 206 13.64 3.63 7.86
N LYS A 207 14.42 3.74 6.78
CA LYS A 207 15.53 4.71 6.69
C LYS A 207 15.04 6.12 6.99
N TRP A 208 15.88 6.93 7.63
CA TRP A 208 15.49 8.27 8.11
C TRP A 208 14.85 9.12 7.01
N TRP A 209 15.41 9.12 5.80
CA TRP A 209 14.93 9.93 4.68
C TRP A 209 13.57 9.44 4.16
N ILE A 210 13.28 8.13 4.24
CA ILE A 210 11.97 7.56 3.90
C ILE A 210 10.94 8.08 4.91
N ARG A 211 11.28 8.09 6.20
CA ARG A 211 10.39 8.66 7.24
C ARG A 211 10.12 10.14 7.01
N GLN A 212 11.13 10.92 6.60
CA GLN A 212 10.93 12.33 6.28
C GLN A 212 10.08 12.55 5.02
N ALA A 213 10.29 11.74 3.97
CA ALA A 213 9.43 11.77 2.78
C ALA A 213 7.98 11.42 3.13
N ALA A 214 7.77 10.40 3.96
CA ALA A 214 6.45 10.01 4.43
C ALA A 214 5.77 11.10 5.28
N ARG A 215 6.53 11.91 6.03
CA ARG A 215 5.98 13.07 6.75
C ARG A 215 5.38 14.12 5.80
N ALA A 216 6.08 14.42 4.71
CA ALA A 216 5.55 15.33 3.70
C ALA A 216 4.36 14.70 2.96
N PHE A 217 4.46 13.43 2.60
CA PHE A 217 3.41 12.67 1.93
C PHE A 217 2.11 12.66 2.75
N LYS A 218 2.14 12.20 4.00
CA LYS A 218 0.91 12.09 4.82
C LYS A 218 0.21 13.43 5.07
N ALA A 219 0.97 14.53 5.08
CA ALA A 219 0.45 15.89 5.24
C ALA A 219 -0.20 16.46 3.96
N THR A 220 0.17 15.95 2.78
CA THR A 220 -0.22 16.55 1.49
C THR A 220 -1.03 15.63 0.58
N ALA A 221 -0.98 14.31 0.80
CA ALA A 221 -1.62 13.32 -0.04
C ALA A 221 -3.15 13.48 -0.04
N THR A 222 -3.80 13.50 -1.20
CA THR A 222 -5.26 13.55 -1.26
C THR A 222 -5.86 12.19 -0.94
N GLY A 223 -7.15 12.15 -0.63
CA GLY A 223 -7.83 10.90 -0.31
C GLY A 223 -7.70 9.80 -1.40
N SER A 224 -7.62 10.15 -2.69
CA SER A 224 -7.41 9.15 -3.76
C SER A 224 -6.08 8.40 -3.65
N LEU A 225 -5.06 9.04 -3.06
CA LEU A 225 -3.76 8.44 -2.77
C LEU A 225 -3.77 7.64 -1.47
N ALA A 226 -4.67 7.97 -0.54
CA ALA A 226 -4.91 7.17 0.66
C ALA A 226 -5.33 5.77 0.21
N TYR A 227 -6.51 5.65 -0.39
CA TYR A 227 -7.08 4.34 -0.69
C TYR A 227 -6.30 3.55 -1.73
N GLY A 228 -5.73 4.18 -2.76
CA GLY A 228 -4.90 3.45 -3.71
C GLY A 228 -3.58 2.95 -3.12
N GLY A 229 -2.93 3.75 -2.27
CA GLY A 229 -1.65 3.38 -1.63
C GLY A 229 -1.85 2.32 -0.55
N THR A 230 -2.96 2.45 0.17
CA THR A 230 -3.54 1.48 1.11
C THR A 230 -3.66 0.09 0.52
N LEU A 231 -4.26 -0.06 -0.67
CA LEU A 231 -4.40 -1.37 -1.31
C LEU A 231 -3.08 -2.10 -1.54
N PHE A 232 -1.99 -1.39 -1.85
CA PHE A 232 -0.68 -2.03 -2.04
C PHE A 232 -0.06 -2.53 -0.74
N ALA A 233 -0.26 -1.81 0.37
CA ALA A 233 0.27 -2.22 1.67
C ALA A 233 -0.59 -3.34 2.28
N GLU A 234 -1.90 -3.14 2.29
CA GLU A 234 -2.84 -4.05 2.96
C GLU A 234 -2.90 -5.40 2.26
N GLU A 235 -2.95 -5.43 0.93
CA GLU A 235 -3.19 -6.69 0.22
C GLU A 235 -1.95 -7.61 0.16
N ILE A 236 -0.73 -7.04 0.13
CA ILE A 236 0.50 -7.85 0.27
C ILE A 236 0.62 -8.43 1.69
N LEU A 237 0.34 -7.62 2.72
CA LEU A 237 0.38 -8.06 4.11
C LEU A 237 -0.73 -9.10 4.40
N ASP A 238 -1.94 -8.87 3.91
CA ASP A 238 -3.07 -9.80 3.99
C ASP A 238 -2.72 -11.16 3.37
N MET A 239 -2.07 -11.17 2.20
CA MET A 239 -1.65 -12.44 1.57
C MET A 239 -0.62 -13.18 2.44
N MET A 240 0.42 -12.48 2.92
CA MET A 240 1.43 -13.09 3.79
C MET A 240 0.77 -13.69 5.04
N GLN A 241 -0.12 -12.94 5.68
CA GLN A 241 -0.80 -13.35 6.91
C GLN A 241 -1.80 -14.49 6.70
N ARG A 242 -2.43 -14.60 5.51
CA ARG A 242 -3.27 -15.76 5.15
C ARG A 242 -2.49 -17.06 5.14
N ASP A 243 -1.22 -17.03 4.72
CA ASP A 243 -0.34 -18.19 4.79
C ASP A 243 0.11 -18.43 6.24
N PHE A 244 0.51 -17.37 6.94
CA PHE A 244 0.99 -17.47 8.33
C PHE A 244 -0.04 -18.12 9.23
N MET A 245 -1.32 -17.71 9.15
CA MET A 245 -2.37 -18.24 10.03
C MET A 245 -2.66 -19.73 9.81
N ARG A 246 -2.35 -20.28 8.62
CA ARG A 246 -2.61 -21.67 8.25
C ARG A 246 -1.43 -22.59 8.50
N ASP A 247 -0.21 -22.08 8.50
CA ASP A 247 1.01 -22.86 8.64
C ASP A 247 1.26 -23.26 10.11
N GLU A 248 1.24 -24.56 10.40
CA GLU A 248 1.44 -25.09 11.75
C GLU A 248 2.89 -24.98 12.25
N ARG A 249 3.86 -24.79 11.34
CA ARG A 249 5.27 -24.55 11.67
C ARG A 249 5.50 -23.15 12.27
N VAL A 250 4.52 -22.25 12.12
CA VAL A 250 4.60 -20.86 12.56
C VAL A 250 4.23 -20.72 14.04
N GLN A 251 4.84 -19.73 14.69
CA GLN A 251 4.56 -19.33 16.07
C GLN A 251 3.05 -19.13 16.32
N PRO A 252 2.46 -19.76 17.35
CA PRO A 252 1.03 -19.64 17.65
C PRO A 252 0.55 -18.19 17.76
N VAL A 253 1.34 -17.32 18.39
CA VAL A 253 1.04 -15.88 18.49
C VAL A 253 0.94 -15.23 17.10
N THR A 254 1.90 -15.46 16.19
CA THR A 254 1.84 -14.93 14.82
C THR A 254 0.60 -15.43 14.09
N ARG A 255 0.23 -16.71 14.26
CA ARG A 255 -0.95 -17.29 13.60
C ARG A 255 -2.25 -16.63 14.05
N THR A 256 -2.40 -16.40 15.35
CA THR A 256 -3.60 -15.74 15.91
C THR A 256 -3.65 -14.26 15.54
N VAL A 257 -2.53 -13.55 15.65
CA VAL A 257 -2.39 -12.16 15.20
C VAL A 257 -2.78 -12.02 13.73
N SER A 258 -2.26 -12.90 12.88
CA SER A 258 -2.56 -12.92 11.44
C SER A 258 -4.04 -13.22 11.16
N ARG A 259 -4.65 -14.14 11.92
CA ARG A 259 -6.07 -14.49 11.78
C ARG A 259 -6.98 -13.30 12.05
N ILE A 260 -6.72 -12.57 13.13
CA ILE A 260 -7.50 -11.39 13.52
C ILE A 260 -7.37 -10.33 12.42
N HIS A 261 -6.13 -9.97 12.06
CA HIS A 261 -5.86 -8.96 11.04
C HIS A 261 -6.54 -9.27 9.70
N VAL A 262 -6.31 -10.46 9.14
CA VAL A 262 -6.89 -10.88 7.84
C VAL A 262 -8.43 -10.79 7.81
N LEU A 263 -9.07 -11.08 8.93
CA LEU A 263 -10.52 -11.08 9.02
C LEU A 263 -11.07 -9.64 9.02
N GLU A 264 -10.38 -8.72 9.67
CA GLU A 264 -10.75 -7.30 9.75
C GLU A 264 -10.41 -6.58 8.44
N GLU A 265 -9.20 -6.80 7.92
CA GLU A 265 -8.62 -6.17 6.74
C GLU A 265 -9.42 -6.38 5.44
N SER A 266 -10.15 -7.51 5.36
CA SER A 266 -11.05 -7.76 4.23
C SER A 266 -12.09 -6.65 4.01
N ARG A 267 -12.48 -5.94 5.08
CA ARG A 267 -13.42 -4.80 5.01
C ARG A 267 -12.73 -3.55 4.49
N HIS A 268 -11.51 -3.27 4.96
CA HIS A 268 -10.71 -2.10 4.58
C HIS A 268 -10.34 -2.17 3.10
N ILE A 269 -9.85 -3.32 2.63
CA ILE A 269 -9.58 -3.57 1.21
C ILE A 269 -10.83 -3.32 0.35
N LYS A 270 -12.01 -3.79 0.78
CA LYS A 270 -13.25 -3.56 0.04
C LYS A 270 -13.62 -2.07 0.00
N TYR A 271 -13.56 -1.40 1.13
CA TYR A 271 -13.82 0.03 1.23
C TYR A 271 -12.87 0.86 0.35
N ALA A 272 -11.56 0.58 0.45
CA ALA A 272 -10.53 1.25 -0.32
C ALA A 272 -10.68 1.04 -1.84
N ARG A 273 -11.06 -0.16 -2.29
CA ARG A 273 -11.37 -0.43 -3.71
C ARG A 273 -12.54 0.42 -4.20
N GLU A 274 -13.64 0.46 -3.44
CA GLU A 274 -14.82 1.23 -3.84
C GLU A 274 -14.55 2.75 -3.87
N GLU A 275 -13.87 3.28 -2.85
CA GLU A 275 -13.52 4.69 -2.82
C GLU A 275 -12.49 5.07 -3.89
N THR A 276 -11.57 4.17 -4.24
CA THR A 276 -10.66 4.34 -5.38
C THR A 276 -11.44 4.50 -6.68
N ILE A 277 -12.44 3.63 -6.94
CA ILE A 277 -13.30 3.72 -8.12
C ILE A 277 -14.07 5.06 -8.13
N ARG A 278 -14.70 5.45 -7.01
CA ARG A 278 -15.45 6.71 -6.93
C ARG A 278 -14.58 7.92 -7.26
N ARG A 279 -13.36 7.96 -6.73
CA ARG A 279 -12.43 9.08 -6.90
C ARG A 279 -11.81 9.13 -8.29
N ILE A 280 -11.56 7.98 -8.91
CA ILE A 280 -10.95 7.96 -10.24
C ILE A 280 -11.94 8.28 -11.36
N ARG A 281 -13.24 8.00 -11.15
CA ARG A 281 -14.32 8.34 -12.08
C ARG A 281 -14.38 9.84 -12.39
N SER A 282 -14.20 10.69 -11.39
CA SER A 282 -14.18 12.15 -11.54
C SER A 282 -12.79 12.75 -11.78
N ALA A 283 -11.73 11.94 -11.81
CA ALA A 283 -10.36 12.42 -11.96
C ALA A 283 -10.03 12.81 -13.41
N SER A 284 -9.43 13.99 -13.58
CA SER A 284 -8.83 14.39 -14.86
C SER A 284 -7.65 13.49 -15.23
N TRP A 285 -7.29 13.44 -16.52
CA TRP A 285 -6.18 12.60 -16.99
C TRP A 285 -4.85 12.94 -16.29
N PHE A 286 -4.59 14.23 -16.01
CA PHE A 286 -3.43 14.68 -15.24
C PHE A 286 -3.46 14.19 -13.80
N ALA A 287 -4.64 14.22 -13.15
CA ALA A 287 -4.79 13.69 -11.81
C ALA A 287 -4.55 12.17 -11.78
N ARG A 288 -5.07 11.42 -12.76
CA ARG A 288 -4.83 9.99 -12.91
C ARG A 288 -3.34 9.68 -13.08
N ALA A 289 -2.64 10.41 -13.95
CA ALA A 289 -1.21 10.23 -14.18
C ALA A 289 -0.37 10.48 -12.90
N ARG A 290 -0.70 11.52 -12.12
CA ARG A 290 -0.05 11.79 -10.83
C ARG A 290 -0.30 10.69 -9.81
N VAL A 291 -1.56 10.23 -9.68
CA VAL A 291 -1.90 9.14 -8.76
C VAL A 291 -1.16 7.88 -9.14
N ARG A 292 -1.18 7.50 -10.42
CA ARG A 292 -0.45 6.34 -10.96
C ARG A 292 1.04 6.38 -10.60
N LEU A 293 1.72 7.51 -10.83
CA LEU A 293 3.13 7.65 -10.48
C LEU A 293 3.37 7.49 -8.98
N ALA A 294 2.57 8.17 -8.17
CA ALA A 294 2.70 8.12 -6.72
C ALA A 294 2.42 6.71 -6.16
N LEU A 295 1.46 5.96 -6.72
CA LEU A 295 1.23 4.56 -6.35
C LEU A 295 2.44 3.68 -6.65
N GLY A 296 3.08 3.84 -7.81
CA GLY A 296 4.33 3.12 -8.11
C GLY A 296 5.45 3.43 -7.10
N VAL A 297 5.56 4.70 -6.68
CA VAL A 297 6.53 5.12 -5.66
C VAL A 297 6.21 4.51 -4.29
N ILE A 298 4.94 4.56 -3.87
CA ILE A 298 4.46 4.01 -2.60
C ILE A 298 4.70 2.49 -2.56
N ALA A 299 4.28 1.77 -3.59
CA ALA A 299 4.45 0.33 -3.71
C ALA A 299 5.93 -0.09 -3.63
N TYR A 300 6.80 0.63 -4.34
CA TYR A 300 8.25 0.41 -4.26
C TYR A 300 8.78 0.58 -2.82
N PHE A 301 8.36 1.62 -2.12
CA PHE A 301 8.81 1.87 -0.75
C PHE A 301 8.24 0.89 0.28
N ILE A 302 7.02 0.42 0.10
CA ILE A 302 6.42 -0.62 0.95
C ILE A 302 7.27 -1.89 0.84
N VAL A 303 7.39 -2.45 -0.37
CA VAL A 303 8.09 -3.73 -0.59
C VAL A 303 9.54 -3.67 -0.13
N THR A 304 10.25 -2.58 -0.47
CA THR A 304 11.66 -2.42 -0.07
C THR A 304 11.88 -2.11 1.41
N SER A 305 10.82 -1.85 2.18
CA SER A 305 10.89 -1.62 3.63
C SER A 305 10.52 -2.84 4.47
N LEU A 306 9.89 -3.87 3.90
CA LEU A 306 9.42 -5.05 4.64
C LEU A 306 10.55 -5.74 5.42
N VAL A 307 11.72 -5.88 4.80
CA VAL A 307 12.87 -6.59 5.37
C VAL A 307 13.99 -5.61 5.72
N ASN A 308 14.21 -5.38 7.01
CA ASN A 308 15.30 -4.56 7.49
C ASN A 308 16.63 -5.34 7.45
N PRO A 309 17.73 -4.81 6.89
CA PRO A 309 19.02 -5.52 6.85
C PRO A 309 19.58 -5.99 8.20
N GLN A 310 19.16 -5.38 9.31
CA GLN A 310 19.60 -5.77 10.65
C GLN A 310 19.04 -7.13 11.10
N VAL A 311 18.00 -7.66 10.44
CA VAL A 311 17.48 -9.00 10.72
C VAL A 311 18.52 -10.09 10.44
N TYR A 312 19.36 -9.90 9.41
CA TYR A 312 20.41 -10.85 9.06
C TYR A 312 21.50 -10.92 10.13
N ALA A 313 21.91 -9.76 10.65
CA ALA A 313 22.87 -9.69 11.75
C ALA A 313 22.32 -10.36 13.01
N ALA A 314 21.02 -10.21 13.29
CA ALA A 314 20.37 -10.85 14.43
C ALA A 314 20.34 -12.38 14.31
N ALA A 315 20.28 -12.92 13.09
CA ALA A 315 20.40 -14.35 12.81
C ALA A 315 21.87 -14.84 12.70
N GLY A 316 22.86 -14.00 13.03
CA GLY A 316 24.28 -14.35 12.98
C GLY A 316 24.85 -14.48 11.56
N LEU A 317 24.21 -13.86 10.56
CA LEU A 317 24.65 -13.93 9.16
C LEU A 317 25.51 -12.73 8.76
N ASP A 318 26.39 -12.92 7.77
CA ASP A 318 27.05 -11.80 7.09
C ASP A 318 26.01 -10.96 6.34
N VAL A 319 25.85 -9.71 6.76
CA VAL A 319 24.78 -8.83 6.28
C VAL A 319 24.87 -8.57 4.79
N ASP A 320 26.09 -8.40 4.26
CA ASP A 320 26.26 -8.08 2.84
C ASP A 320 26.09 -9.30 1.94
N ALA A 321 26.51 -10.49 2.38
CA ALA A 321 26.21 -11.75 1.72
C ALA A 321 24.70 -12.03 1.71
N ALA A 322 24.03 -11.90 2.86
CA ALA A 322 22.58 -12.08 2.95
C ALA A 322 21.83 -11.08 2.05
N LYS A 323 22.21 -9.81 2.03
CA LYS A 323 21.64 -8.81 1.11
C LYS A 323 21.90 -9.15 -0.37
N ARG A 324 23.05 -9.74 -0.71
CA ARG A 324 23.31 -10.18 -2.09
C ARG A 324 22.39 -11.35 -2.45
N ALA A 325 22.31 -12.37 -1.60
CA ALA A 325 21.45 -13.53 -1.79
C ALA A 325 19.97 -13.13 -1.93
N ALA A 326 19.45 -12.32 -1.00
CA ALA A 326 18.07 -11.83 -1.04
C ALA A 326 17.76 -11.03 -2.32
N ARG A 327 18.68 -10.17 -2.78
CA ARG A 327 18.49 -9.36 -4.00
C ARG A 327 18.44 -10.19 -5.29
N SER A 328 19.01 -11.40 -5.29
CA SER A 328 18.96 -12.32 -6.43
C SER A 328 17.93 -13.43 -6.25
N ASN A 329 17.17 -13.43 -5.15
CA ASN A 329 16.26 -14.51 -4.79
C ASN A 329 15.00 -14.49 -5.67
N ARG A 330 14.99 -15.33 -6.71
CA ARG A 330 13.84 -15.47 -7.62
C ARG A 330 12.58 -15.95 -6.90
N HIS A 331 12.71 -16.91 -5.98
CA HIS A 331 11.57 -17.41 -5.21
C HIS A 331 10.87 -16.29 -4.45
N TYR A 332 11.65 -15.47 -3.74
CA TYR A 332 11.08 -14.33 -2.99
C TYR A 332 10.44 -13.31 -3.91
N HIS A 333 11.07 -12.98 -5.05
CA HIS A 333 10.49 -12.07 -6.03
C HIS A 333 9.18 -12.60 -6.63
N ASP A 334 9.10 -13.90 -6.89
CA ASP A 334 7.89 -14.54 -7.41
C ASP A 334 6.79 -14.53 -6.35
N LYS A 335 7.12 -14.73 -5.06
CA LYS A 335 6.17 -14.57 -3.95
C LYS A 335 5.61 -13.16 -3.82
N ILE A 336 6.44 -12.12 -3.96
CA ILE A 336 5.99 -10.73 -3.99
C ILE A 336 5.03 -10.50 -5.18
N ARG A 337 5.39 -10.98 -6.37
CA ARG A 337 4.53 -10.85 -7.56
C ARG A 337 3.19 -11.56 -7.40
N GLU A 338 3.20 -12.80 -6.90
CA GLU A 338 2.00 -13.58 -6.59
C GLU A 338 1.11 -12.85 -5.58
N GLY A 339 1.72 -12.33 -4.51
CA GLY A 339 1.01 -11.62 -3.45
C GLY A 339 0.35 -10.32 -3.92
N CYS A 340 1.00 -9.59 -4.83
CA CYS A 340 0.46 -8.33 -5.37
C CYS A 340 -0.45 -8.49 -6.59
N ALA A 341 -0.60 -9.69 -7.14
CA ALA A 341 -1.26 -9.91 -8.43
C ALA A 341 -2.70 -9.35 -8.49
N LYS A 342 -3.51 -9.55 -7.44
CA LYS A 342 -4.89 -9.05 -7.36
C LYS A 342 -4.99 -7.53 -7.22
N THR A 343 -4.02 -6.92 -6.56
CA THR A 343 -3.92 -5.46 -6.45
C THR A 343 -3.54 -4.87 -7.79
N VAL A 344 -2.56 -5.48 -8.46
CA VAL A 344 -2.11 -5.08 -9.80
C VAL A 344 -3.26 -5.20 -10.80
N GLU A 345 -3.96 -6.33 -10.84
CA GLU A 345 -5.12 -6.54 -11.72
C GLU A 345 -6.17 -5.44 -11.52
N PHE A 346 -6.53 -5.14 -10.27
CA PHE A 346 -7.49 -4.10 -9.96
C PHE A 346 -7.02 -2.70 -10.35
N LEU A 347 -5.79 -2.34 -10.00
CA LEU A 347 -5.26 -1.02 -10.31
C LEU A 347 -5.08 -0.82 -11.81
N ASP A 348 -4.76 -1.87 -12.57
CA ASP A 348 -4.75 -1.83 -14.02
C ASP A 348 -6.15 -1.61 -14.60
N GLU A 349 -7.16 -2.35 -14.11
CA GLU A 349 -8.56 -2.18 -14.52
C GLU A 349 -9.10 -0.76 -14.31
N VAL A 350 -8.70 -0.09 -13.23
CA VAL A 350 -9.11 1.31 -12.96
C VAL A 350 -8.18 2.35 -13.59
N GLY A 351 -7.22 1.93 -14.41
CA GLY A 351 -6.30 2.81 -15.14
C GLY A 351 -5.25 3.48 -14.26
N LEU A 352 -4.91 2.88 -13.12
CA LEU A 352 -3.91 3.34 -12.15
C LEU A 352 -2.56 2.62 -12.25
N ILE A 353 -2.38 1.76 -13.26
CA ILE A 353 -1.08 1.21 -13.66
C ILE A 353 -0.71 1.68 -15.07
N GLY A 354 0.59 1.85 -15.33
CA GLY A 354 1.13 2.21 -16.65
C GLY A 354 2.14 3.37 -16.63
N GLY A 355 2.72 3.67 -17.79
CA GLY A 355 3.73 4.73 -17.90
C GLY A 355 4.90 4.53 -16.92
N PRO A 356 5.45 5.61 -16.32
CA PRO A 356 6.62 5.51 -15.44
C PRO A 356 6.39 4.70 -14.15
N SER A 357 5.14 4.51 -13.70
CA SER A 357 4.89 3.71 -12.49
C SER A 357 5.23 2.24 -12.71
N ARG A 358 5.09 1.72 -13.93
CA ARG A 358 5.43 0.33 -14.27
C ARG A 358 6.89 0.00 -13.99
N LEU A 359 7.80 0.92 -14.32
CA LEU A 359 9.23 0.77 -14.04
C LEU A 359 9.53 0.65 -12.54
N LEU A 360 8.75 1.33 -11.70
CA LEU A 360 8.89 1.24 -10.24
C LEU A 360 8.34 -0.09 -9.72
N LEU A 361 7.22 -0.56 -10.26
CA LEU A 361 6.64 -1.85 -9.92
C LEU A 361 7.55 -3.02 -10.36
N GLU A 362 8.14 -2.96 -11.55
CA GLU A 362 9.12 -3.94 -12.05
C GLU A 362 10.36 -3.98 -11.15
N ARG A 363 10.88 -2.82 -10.74
CA ARG A 363 12.00 -2.71 -9.79
C ARG A 363 11.69 -3.23 -8.39
N ALA A 364 10.41 -3.23 -8.01
CA ALA A 364 9.94 -3.79 -6.75
C ALA A 364 9.55 -5.28 -6.88
N HIS A 365 9.73 -5.89 -8.06
CA HIS A 365 9.31 -7.26 -8.36
C HIS A 365 7.80 -7.51 -8.21
N ILE A 366 6.99 -6.46 -8.36
CA ILE A 366 5.53 -6.51 -8.24
C ILE A 366 4.85 -6.93 -9.56
N VAL A 367 5.46 -6.59 -10.71
CA VAL A 367 4.97 -6.95 -12.05
C VAL A 367 6.05 -7.61 -12.90
#